data_AF-A0A939XZP8-F1
#
_entry.id   AF-A0A939XZP8-F1
#
_cell.length_a   1.000
_cell.length_b   1.000
_cell.length_c   1.000
_cell.angle_alpha   90.00
_cell.angle_beta   90.00
_cell.angle_gamma   90.00
#
_symmetry.space_group_name_H-M   'P 1'
#
loop_
_entity.id
_entity.type
_entity.pdbx_description
1 polymer ?
#
loop_
_entity_poly.entity_id
_entity_poly.type
_entity_poly.pdbx_seq_one_letter_code
_entity_poly.pdbx_strand_id
1 'polypeptide(L)'
;MKRKIITAIIGIVILIPLGLLSRRIAWLPAETGDALWAMMVFCFWRIILCRKSLRPVAVVSLATAYLVEFSQLITWPWLVSLR
;
A
#
# COMPACT_ATOMS: atom_id res chain seq x y z
N MET A 1 17.48 13.00 6.62
CA MET A 1 17.01 11.60 6.70
C MET A 1 15.78 11.43 7.59
N LYS A 2 15.84 11.83 8.87
CA LYS A 2 14.73 11.69 9.85
C LYS A 2 13.38 12.26 9.38
N ARG A 3 13.35 13.48 8.80
CA ARG A 3 12.10 14.09 8.28
C ARG A 3 11.38 13.25 7.21
N LYS A 4 12.12 12.60 6.30
CA LYS A 4 11.55 11.75 5.23
C LYS A 4 10.92 10.47 5.79
N ILE A 5 11.50 9.93 6.87
CA ILE A 5 10.98 8.74 7.55
C ILE A 5 9.74 9.11 8.36
N ILE A 6 9.79 10.22 9.11
CA ILE A 6 8.65 10.70 9.91
C ILE A 6 7.43 10.97 9.01
N THR A 7 7.63 11.67 7.89
CA THR A 7 6.54 11.91 6.92
C THR A 7 5.94 10.62 6.36
N ALA A 8 6.78 9.61 6.08
CA ALA A 8 6.30 8.31 5.63
C ALA A 8 5.52 7.54 6.72
N ILE A 9 5.99 7.57 7.97
CA ILE A 9 5.31 6.94 9.11
C ILE A 9 3.94 7.60 9.35
N ILE A 10 3.89 8.93 9.37
CA ILE A 10 2.62 9.67 9.48
C ILE A 10 1.68 9.28 8.35
N GLY A 11 2.19 9.18 7.12
CA GLY A 11 1.44 8.70 5.97
C GLY A 11 0.81 7.33 6.20
N ILE A 12 1.58 6.35 6.70
CA ILE A 12 1.06 5.00 7.01
C ILE A 12 -0.06 5.05 8.06
N VAL A 13 0.16 5.78 9.15
CA VAL A 13 -0.81 5.89 10.26
C VAL A 13 -2.14 6.52 9.78
N ILE A 14 -2.09 7.42 8.79
CA ILE A 14 -3.28 8.05 8.21
C ILE A 14 -3.93 7.17 7.13
N LEU A 15 -3.12 6.51 6.29
CA LEU A 15 -3.61 5.72 5.16
C LEU A 15 -4.31 4.43 5.60
N ILE A 16 -3.88 3.79 6.69
CA ILE A 16 -4.55 2.59 7.23
C ILE A 16 -6.03 2.85 7.56
N PRO A 17 -6.38 3.82 8.45
CA PRO A 17 -7.78 4.09 8.78
C PRO A 17 -8.56 4.61 7.58
N LEU A 18 -7.95 5.43 6.70
CA LEU A 18 -8.60 5.87 5.46
C LEU A 18 -8.93 4.71 4.52
N GLY A 19 -8.01 3.76 4.33
CA GLY A 19 -8.22 2.59 3.49
C GLY A 19 -9.32 1.69 4.05
N LEU A 20 -9.34 1.48 5.36
CA LEU A 20 -10.39 0.72 6.04
C LEU A 20 -11.75 1.43 5.95
N LEU A 21 -11.78 2.74 6.14
CA LEU A 21 -13.00 3.55 6.06
C LEU A 21 -13.54 3.58 4.62
N SER A 22 -12.66 3.68 3.62
CA SER A 22 -13.03 3.63 2.20
C SER A 22 -13.84 2.39 1.85
N ARG A 23 -13.53 1.24 2.46
CA ARG A 23 -14.24 -0.02 2.22
C ARG A 23 -15.61 -0.11 2.91
N ARG A 24 -15.89 0.79 3.86
CA ARG A 24 -17.19 0.87 4.58
C ARG A 24 -18.18 1.81 3.89
N ILE A 25 -17.70 2.64 2.96
CA ILE A 25 -18.46 3.71 2.35
C ILE A 25 -19.02 3.22 1.00
N ALA A 26 -20.33 2.98 0.94
CA ALA A 26 -20.98 2.38 -0.23
C ALA A 26 -20.96 3.25 -1.51
N TRP A 27 -20.78 4.56 -1.39
CA TRP A 27 -20.69 5.48 -2.55
C TRP A 27 -19.27 5.61 -3.11
N LEU A 28 -18.26 5.07 -2.42
CA LEU A 28 -16.88 5.06 -2.91
C LEU A 28 -16.63 3.80 -3.75
N PRO A 29 -15.98 3.92 -4.92
CA PRO A 29 -15.52 2.76 -5.67
C PRO A 29 -14.57 1.91 -4.82
N ALA A 30 -14.68 0.58 -4.93
CA ALA A 30 -13.82 -0.36 -4.21
C ALA A 30 -12.32 -0.10 -4.49
N GLU A 31 -12.00 0.27 -5.73
CA GLU A 31 -10.66 0.65 -6.22
C GLU A 31 -10.00 1.77 -5.41
N THR A 32 -10.80 2.60 -4.72
CA THR A 32 -10.28 3.68 -3.86
C THR A 32 -9.48 3.12 -2.70
N GLY A 33 -9.92 1.98 -2.14
CA GLY A 33 -9.18 1.27 -1.11
C GLY A 33 -7.82 0.77 -1.62
N ASP A 34 -7.77 0.29 -2.86
CA ASP A 34 -6.55 -0.26 -3.45
C ASP A 34 -5.55 0.83 -3.83
N ALA A 35 -6.05 2.00 -4.26
CA ALA A 35 -5.22 3.20 -4.43
C ALA A 35 -4.59 3.67 -3.09
N LEU A 36 -5.38 3.71 -2.01
CA LEU A 36 -4.90 4.06 -0.67
C LEU A 36 -3.89 3.02 -0.14
N TRP A 37 -4.12 1.75 -0.43
CA TRP A 37 -3.19 0.68 -0.09
C TRP A 37 -1.87 0.80 -0.88
N ALA A 38 -1.90 1.10 -2.17
CA ALA A 38 -0.70 1.35 -2.98
C ALA A 38 0.09 2.56 -2.46
N MET A 39 -0.59 3.63 -2.04
CA MET A 39 0.05 4.78 -1.37
C MET A 39 0.72 4.38 -0.05
N MET A 40 0.11 3.48 0.73
CA MET A 40 0.68 2.99 1.99
C MET A 40 1.96 2.17 1.72
N VAL A 41 1.94 1.31 0.71
CA VAL A 41 3.11 0.54 0.26
C VAL A 41 4.24 1.48 -0.19
N PHE A 42 3.92 2.59 -0.87
CA PHE A 42 4.91 3.62 -1.20
C PHE A 42 5.54 4.25 0.04
N CYS A 43 4.73 4.61 1.05
CA CYS A 43 5.26 5.12 2.32
C CYS A 43 6.16 4.09 3.01
N PHE A 44 5.79 2.81 2.99
CA PHE A 44 6.62 1.74 3.54
C PHE A 44 7.98 1.64 2.85
N TRP A 45 8.01 1.56 1.51
CA TRP A 45 9.26 1.54 0.75
C TRP A 45 10.07 2.83 0.91
N ARG A 46 9.42 3.97 1.17
CA ARG A 46 10.11 5.23 1.44
C ARG A 46 10.92 5.20 2.74
N ILE A 47 10.49 4.41 3.73
CA ILE A 47 11.23 4.19 4.98
C ILE A 47 12.49 3.35 4.70
N ILE A 48 12.33 2.23 3.99
CA ILE A 48 13.43 1.31 3.66
C ILE A 48 14.46 1.97 2.75
N LEU A 49 14.01 2.62 1.67
CA LEU A 49 14.85 3.24 0.65
C LEU A 49 15.06 4.74 0.91
N CYS A 50 15.11 5.17 2.18
CA CYS A 50 15.13 6.59 2.56
C CYS A 50 16.31 7.41 1.99
N ARG A 51 17.40 6.74 1.59
CA ARG A 51 18.60 7.34 0.98
C ARG A 51 18.55 7.40 -0.55
N LYS A 52 17.62 6.68 -1.19
CA LYS A 52 17.47 6.65 -2.64
C LYS A 52 16.57 7.79 -3.13
N SER A 53 16.60 8.07 -4.42
CA SER A 53 15.69 9.02 -5.07
C SER A 53 14.25 8.47 -5.13
N LEU A 54 13.29 9.30 -5.51
CA LEU A 54 11.86 8.91 -5.55
C LEU A 54 11.56 7.82 -6.58
N ARG A 55 12.27 7.80 -7.71
CA ARG A 55 12.03 6.87 -8.82
C ARG A 55 12.13 5.39 -8.40
N PRO A 56 13.23 4.90 -7.79
CA PRO A 56 13.30 3.51 -7.37
C PRO A 56 12.24 3.15 -6.32
N VAL A 57 11.87 4.08 -5.43
CA VAL A 57 10.80 3.86 -4.46
C VAL A 57 9.48 3.61 -5.18
N ALA A 58 9.12 4.46 -6.15
CA ALA A 58 7.90 4.32 -6.93
C ALA A 58 7.86 2.99 -7.72
N VAL A 59 8.97 2.63 -8.38
CA VAL A 59 9.06 1.37 -9.14
C VAL A 59 8.87 0.15 -8.24
N VAL A 60 9.57 0.08 -7.11
CA VAL A 60 9.46 -1.07 -6.19
C VAL A 60 8.08 -1.12 -5.54
N SER A 61 7.48 0.03 -5.24
CA SER A 61 6.12 0.10 -4.69
C SER A 61 5.07 -0.39 -5.68
N LEU A 62 5.18 0.04 -6.95
CA LEU A 62 4.31 -0.42 -8.03
C LEU A 62 4.48 -1.91 -8.30
N ALA A 63 5.72 -2.41 -8.32
CA ALA A 63 6.01 -3.83 -8.46
C ALA A 63 5.40 -4.64 -7.29
N THR A 64 5.51 -4.13 -6.06
CA THR A 64 4.88 -4.76 -4.89
C THR A 64 3.37 -4.81 -5.03
N ALA A 65 2.75 -3.73 -5.50
CA ALA A 65 1.30 -3.68 -5.71
C ALA A 65 0.84 -4.72 -6.74
N TYR A 66 1.52 -4.80 -7.89
CA TYR A 66 1.22 -5.82 -8.89
C TYR A 66 1.45 -7.24 -8.38
N LEU A 67 2.52 -7.50 -7.63
CA LEU A 67 2.79 -8.83 -7.06
C LEU A 67 1.68 -9.27 -6.10
N VAL A 68 1.19 -8.35 -5.27
CA VAL A 68 0.07 -8.64 -4.37
C VAL A 68 -1.20 -8.93 -5.17
N GLU A 69 -1.50 -8.16 -6.23
CA GLU A 69 -2.67 -8.46 -7.06
C GLU A 69 -2.55 -9.75 -7.86
N PHE A 70 -1.37 -10.07 -8.39
CA PHE A 70 -1.16 -11.36 -9.03
C PHE A 70 -1.25 -12.52 -8.04
N SER A 71 -0.83 -12.33 -6.78
CA SER A 71 -1.07 -13.31 -5.73
C SER A 71 -2.56 -13.53 -5.47
N GLN A 72 -3.42 -12.57 -5.86
CA GLN A 72 -4.86 -12.74 -5.79
C GLN A 72 -5.44 -13.76 -6.74
N LEU A 73 -4.77 -14.00 -7.87
CA LEU A 73 -5.16 -15.01 -8.84
C LEU A 73 -4.89 -16.45 -8.35
N ILE A 74 -4.06 -16.60 -7.30
CA ILE A 74 -3.75 -17.91 -6.72
C ILE A 74 -4.89 -18.34 -5.79
N THR A 75 -5.71 -19.28 -6.24
CA THR A 75 -6.89 -19.81 -5.51
C THR A 75 -6.59 -21.09 -4.76
N TRP A 76 -5.49 -21.12 -4.00
CA TRP A 76 -5.22 -22.28 -3.13
C TRP A 76 -6.17 -22.25 -1.92
N PRO A 77 -6.76 -23.39 -1.51
CA PRO A 77 -7.82 -23.42 -0.50
C PRO A 77 -7.45 -22.72 0.83
N TRP A 78 -6.20 -22.88 1.28
CA TRP A 78 -5.70 -22.25 2.51
C TRP A 78 -5.49 -20.73 2.38
N LEU A 79 -5.19 -20.23 1.17
CA LEU A 79 -5.05 -18.79 0.89
C LEU A 79 -6.41 -18.12 0.84
N VAL A 80 -7.39 -18.79 0.24
CA VAL A 80 -8.77 -18.30 0.16
C VAL A 80 -9.39 -18.17 1.56
N SER A 81 -9.08 -19.07 2.50
CA SER A 81 -9.57 -18.96 3.88
C SER A 81 -9.00 -17.78 4.69
N LEU A 82 -7.93 -17.14 4.21
CA LEU A 82 -7.31 -15.97 4.86
C LEU A 82 -7.76 -14.63 4.24
N ARG A 83 -8.46 -14.67 3.10
CA ARG A 83 -9.07 -13.48 2.47
C ARG A 83 -10.35 -13.08 3.18
#